data_AF-A0A9E2YWM3-F1
#
_entry.id   AF-A0A9E2YWM3-F1
#
_cell.length_a   1.000
_cell.length_b   1.000
_cell.length_c   1.000
_cell.angle_alpha   90.00
_cell.angle_beta   90.00
_cell.angle_gamma   90.00
#
_symmetry.space_group_name_H-M   'P 1'
#
loop_
_entity.id
_entity.type
_entity.pdbx_description
1 polymer ?
#
loop_
_entity_poly.entity_id
_entity_poly.type
_entity_poly.pdbx_seq_one_letter_code
_entity_poly.pdbx_strand_id
1 'polypeptide(L)'
;MDNRLNRIRREMNALRVEMLRVEEEIRDQVNHDLDCTASARLLMAMRATMSALVREWTQLGGIACLPTIEERLKEKRGPSTRARIRDARFLREGKRRLLARA
;
A
#
# COMPACT_ATOMS: atom_id res chain seq x y z
N MET A 1 5.15 -0.07 -6.15
CA MET A 1 4.05 0.06 -5.15
C MET A 1 2.76 0.14 -5.94
N ASP A 2 1.94 -0.91 -5.90
CA ASP A 2 0.63 -0.86 -6.57
C ASP A 2 -0.28 0.14 -5.88
N ASN A 3 -0.67 1.17 -6.62
CA ASN A 3 -1.59 2.21 -6.16
C ASN A 3 -2.90 1.59 -5.61
N ARG A 4 -3.33 0.48 -6.20
CA ARG A 4 -4.52 -0.27 -5.80
C ARG A 4 -4.40 -0.89 -4.40
N LEU A 5 -3.29 -1.58 -4.08
CA LEU A 5 -3.07 -2.15 -2.73
C LEU A 5 -3.05 -1.07 -1.64
N ASN A 6 -2.44 0.08 -1.94
CA ASN A 6 -2.42 1.22 -1.01
C ASN A 6 -3.82 1.84 -0.82
N ARG A 7 -4.61 1.93 -1.89
CA ARG A 7 -6.00 2.40 -1.82
C ARG A 7 -6.85 1.48 -0.94
N ILE A 8 -6.82 0.17 -1.17
CA ILE A 8 -7.57 -0.80 -0.36
C ILE A 8 -7.15 -0.73 1.11
N ARG A 9 -5.84 -0.58 1.39
CA ARG A 9 -5.37 -0.39 2.78
C ARG A 9 -5.95 0.86 3.44
N ARG A 10 -6.01 1.98 2.71
CA ARG A 10 -6.61 3.23 3.22
C ARG A 10 -8.11 3.07 3.47
N GLU A 11 -8.82 2.42 2.56
CA GLU A 11 -10.25 2.14 2.70
C GLU A 11 -10.54 1.23 3.90
N MET A 12 -9.77 0.16 4.08
CA MET A 12 -9.88 -0.68 5.27
C MET A 12 -9.63 0.11 6.56
N ASN A 13 -8.63 1.00 6.58
CA ASN A 13 -8.36 1.81 7.77
C ASN A 13 -9.49 2.80 8.07
N ALA A 14 -10.02 3.49 7.06
CA ALA A 14 -11.17 4.38 7.21
C ALA A 14 -12.39 3.61 7.72
N LEU A 15 -12.69 2.46 7.11
CA LEU A 15 -13.82 1.62 7.50
C LEU A 15 -13.70 1.10 8.94
N ARG A 16 -12.49 0.76 9.41
CA ARG A 16 -12.27 0.40 10.82
C ARG A 16 -12.63 1.53 11.78
N VAL A 17 -12.27 2.76 11.46
CA VAL A 17 -12.60 3.92 12.30
C VAL A 17 -14.12 4.11 12.39
N GLU A 18 -14.83 4.03 11.27
CA GLU A 18 -16.30 4.13 11.28
C GLU A 18 -16.96 2.95 12.02
N MET A 19 -16.44 1.72 11.85
CA MET A 19 -16.92 0.57 12.61
C MET A 19 -16.77 0.77 14.12
N LEU A 20 -15.65 1.34 14.59
CA LEU A 20 -15.45 1.62 16.01
C LEU A 20 -16.46 2.64 16.55
N ARG A 21 -16.83 3.64 15.76
CA ARG A 21 -17.87 4.62 16.13
C ARG A 21 -19.24 3.95 16.26
N VAL A 22 -19.60 3.08 15.32
CA VAL A 22 -20.88 2.34 15.40
C VAL A 22 -20.87 1.38 16.60
N GLU A 23 -19.72 0.76 16.91
CA GLU A 23 -19.59 -0.08 18.12
C GLU A 23 -19.73 0.72 19.41
N GLU A 24 -19.22 1.95 19.47
CA GLU A 24 -19.43 2.88 20.58
C GLU A 24 -20.91 3.26 20.71
N GLU A 25 -21.56 3.62 19.61
CA GLU A 25 -23.00 3.92 19.58
C GLU A 25 -23.86 2.76 20.09
N ILE A 26 -23.55 1.52 19.68
CA ILE A 26 -24.25 0.32 20.18
C ILE A 26 -24.04 0.16 21.68
N ARG A 27 -22.81 0.38 22.19
CA ARG A 27 -22.55 0.31 23.64
C ARG A 27 -23.36 1.36 24.40
N ASP A 28 -23.44 2.57 23.88
CA ASP A 28 -24.24 3.63 24.47
C ASP A 28 -25.73 3.29 24.47
N GLN A 29 -26.26 2.78 23.37
CA GLN A 29 -27.66 2.32 23.30
C GLN A 29 -27.95 1.22 24.33
N VAL A 30 -27.08 0.21 24.43
CA VAL A 30 -27.22 -0.87 25.40
C VAL A 30 -27.15 -0.36 26.83
N ASN A 31 -26.23 0.56 27.14
CA ASN A 31 -26.09 1.14 28.48
C ASN A 31 -27.32 1.97 28.91
N HIS A 32 -28.13 2.43 27.97
CA HIS A 32 -29.35 3.21 28.20
C HIS A 32 -30.63 2.41 27.90
N ASP A 33 -30.54 1.08 27.76
CA ASP A 33 -31.66 0.18 27.44
C ASP A 33 -32.44 0.59 26.16
N LEU A 34 -31.76 1.18 25.18
CA LEU A 34 -32.32 1.58 23.89
C LEU A 34 -32.20 0.46 22.85
N ASP A 35 -33.08 0.46 21.85
CA ASP A 35 -32.99 -0.48 20.72
C ASP A 35 -31.75 -0.19 19.85
N CYS A 36 -30.84 -1.18 19.78
CA CYS A 36 -29.62 -1.10 18.99
C CYS A 36 -29.70 -1.85 17.64
N THR A 37 -30.88 -2.32 17.23
CA THR A 37 -31.03 -3.20 16.07
C THR A 37 -30.53 -2.54 14.77
N ALA A 38 -30.79 -1.25 14.59
CA ALA A 38 -30.34 -0.51 13.41
C ALA A 38 -28.81 -0.39 13.35
N SER A 39 -28.18 0.04 14.45
CA SER A 39 -26.74 0.22 14.55
C SER A 39 -26.01 -1.13 14.45
N ALA A 40 -26.58 -2.21 15.01
CA ALA A 40 -26.08 -3.57 14.85
C ALA A 40 -26.12 -4.05 13.38
N ARG A 41 -27.23 -3.80 12.65
CA ARG A 41 -27.33 -4.13 11.22
C ARG A 41 -26.31 -3.35 10.39
N LEU A 42 -26.12 -2.06 10.69
CA LEU A 42 -25.10 -1.24 10.04
C LEU A 42 -23.69 -1.81 10.26
N LEU A 43 -23.36 -2.17 11.50
CA LEU A 43 -22.07 -2.78 11.84
C LEU A 43 -21.84 -4.09 11.06
N MET A 44 -22.86 -4.94 10.95
CA MET A 44 -22.75 -6.18 10.17
C MET A 44 -22.53 -5.91 8.68
N ALA A 45 -23.20 -4.91 8.10
CA ALA A 45 -22.96 -4.50 6.72
C ALA A 45 -21.53 -4.00 6.52
N MET A 46 -21.00 -3.19 7.45
CA MET A 46 -19.61 -2.74 7.42
C MET A 46 -18.62 -3.91 7.52
N ARG A 47 -18.89 -4.90 8.38
CA ARG A 47 -18.07 -6.13 8.51
C ARG A 47 -18.06 -6.95 7.22
N ALA A 48 -19.18 -7.02 6.51
CA ALA A 48 -19.24 -7.67 5.20
C ALA A 48 -18.36 -6.93 4.17
N THR A 49 -18.44 -5.61 4.11
CA THR A 49 -17.58 -4.77 3.25
C THR A 49 -16.09 -4.94 3.60
N MET A 50 -15.75 -4.94 4.88
CA MET A 50 -14.37 -5.20 5.34
C MET A 50 -13.86 -6.55 4.84
N SER A 51 -14.69 -7.59 4.95
CA SER A 51 -14.34 -8.93 4.50
C SER A 51 -14.11 -8.98 2.99
N ALA A 52 -14.91 -8.25 2.20
CA ALA A 52 -14.71 -8.13 0.76
C ALA A 52 -13.40 -7.42 0.41
N LEU A 53 -13.08 -6.31 1.09
CA LEU A 53 -11.81 -5.58 0.91
C LEU A 53 -10.60 -6.43 1.28
N VAL A 54 -10.68 -7.19 2.37
CA VAL A 54 -9.62 -8.13 2.76
C VAL A 54 -9.44 -9.18 1.67
N ARG A 55 -10.51 -9.79 1.15
CA ARG A 55 -10.41 -10.76 0.06
C ARG A 55 -9.75 -10.17 -1.18
N GLU A 56 -10.16 -8.98 -1.62
CA GLU A 56 -9.53 -8.30 -2.75
C GLU A 56 -8.04 -8.02 -2.49
N TRP A 57 -7.71 -7.52 -1.29
CA TRP A 57 -6.34 -7.26 -0.88
C TRP A 57 -5.47 -8.52 -0.88
N THR A 58 -6.02 -9.65 -0.42
CA THR A 58 -5.31 -10.94 -0.44
C THR A 58 -5.07 -11.45 -1.86
N GLN A 59 -6.06 -11.33 -2.75
CA GLN A 59 -5.95 -11.71 -4.17
C GLN A 59 -4.89 -10.88 -4.91
N LEU A 60 -4.73 -9.62 -4.53
CA LEU A 60 -3.72 -8.71 -5.07
C LEU A 60 -2.30 -8.94 -4.49
N GLY A 61 -2.09 -10.02 -3.72
CA GLY A 61 -0.80 -10.31 -3.14
C GLY A 61 -0.47 -9.47 -1.90
N GLY A 62 -1.48 -8.92 -1.23
CA GLY A 62 -1.28 -8.18 0.03
C GLY A 62 -0.64 -9.03 1.14
N ILE A 63 -0.82 -10.36 1.10
CA ILE A 63 -0.20 -11.31 2.03
C ILE A 63 1.29 -11.53 1.71
N ALA A 64 1.74 -11.27 0.47
CA ALA A 64 3.14 -11.41 0.12
C ALA A 64 3.96 -10.47 1.01
N CYS A 65 5.07 -10.99 1.56
CA CYS A 65 5.96 -10.23 2.45
C CYS A 65 6.26 -8.88 1.79
N LEU A 66 5.92 -7.78 2.47
CA LEU A 66 6.29 -6.46 1.97
C LEU A 66 7.82 -6.42 1.93
N PRO A 67 8.42 -5.96 0.81
CA PRO A 67 9.87 -5.84 0.75
C PRO A 67 10.33 -4.96 1.91
N THR A 68 11.34 -5.45 2.61
CA THR A 68 12.00 -4.75 3.71
C THR A 68 12.44 -3.36 3.27
N ILE A 69 12.69 -2.46 4.23
CA ILE A 69 13.17 -1.11 3.94
C ILE A 69 14.44 -1.17 3.08
N GLU A 70 15.32 -2.14 3.32
CA GLU A 70 16.52 -2.38 2.53
C GLU A 70 16.23 -2.78 1.08
N GLU A 71 15.33 -3.74 0.86
CA GLU A 71 14.91 -4.16 -0.49
C GLU A 71 14.27 -3.01 -1.27
N ARG A 72 13.43 -2.21 -0.61
CA ARG A 72 12.82 -1.00 -1.20
C ARG A 72 13.86 0.07 -1.54
N LEU A 73 14.87 0.23 -0.70
CA LEU A 73 15.97 1.18 -0.96
C LEU A 73 16.88 0.69 -2.09
N LYS A 74 17.11 -0.63 -2.20
CA LYS A 74 17.91 -1.25 -3.27
C LYS A 74 17.22 -1.14 -4.63
N GLU A 75 15.90 -1.34 -4.67
CA GLU A 75 15.08 -1.17 -5.88
C GLU A 75 15.03 0.29 -6.37
N LYS A 76 14.92 1.26 -5.45
CA LYS A 76 14.98 2.69 -5.80
C LYS A 76 16.37 3.15 -6.23
N ARG A 77 17.42 2.52 -5.71
CA ARG A 77 18.80 2.71 -6.16
C ARG A 77 19.05 1.88 -7.43
N GLY A 78 18.34 2.18 -8.52
CA GLY A 78 18.84 1.82 -9.86
C GLY A 78 20.28 2.32 -10.04
N PRO A 79 21.05 1.87 -11.06
CA PRO A 79 22.47 2.14 -11.18
C PRO A 79 22.72 3.62 -10.91
N SER A 80 23.49 3.86 -9.84
CA SER A 80 23.74 5.18 -9.26
C SER A 80 23.95 6.20 -10.37
N THR A 81 23.48 7.44 -10.21
CA THR A 81 23.80 8.52 -11.14
C THR A 81 25.31 8.60 -11.39
N ARG A 82 26.15 8.26 -10.40
CA ARG A 82 27.61 8.12 -10.56
C ARG A 82 28.02 6.96 -11.48
N ALA A 83 27.33 5.82 -11.44
CA ALA A 83 27.56 4.69 -12.35
C ALA A 83 27.21 5.08 -13.79
N ARG A 84 26.04 5.69 -14.01
CA ARG A 84 25.64 6.19 -15.35
C ARG A 84 26.62 7.23 -15.91
N ILE A 85 27.10 8.14 -15.06
CA ILE A 85 28.10 9.15 -15.45
C ILE A 85 29.44 8.49 -15.82
N ARG A 86 29.84 7.43 -15.09
CA ARG A 86 31.08 6.69 -15.36
C ARG A 86 30.99 5.95 -16.69
N ASP A 87 29.90 5.23 -16.93
CA ASP A 87 29.67 4.49 -18.17
C ASP A 87 29.62 5.43 -19.39
N ALA A 88 28.92 6.58 -19.25
CA ALA A 88 28.91 7.62 -20.27
C ALA A 88 30.30 8.22 -20.54
N ARG A 89 31.19 8.27 -19.55
CA ARG A 89 32.57 8.74 -19.71
C ARG A 89 33.42 7.72 -20.46
N PHE A 90 33.33 6.45 -20.10
CA PHE A 90 33.99 5.34 -20.80
C PHE A 90 33.57 5.25 -22.28
N LEU A 91 32.28 5.38 -22.56
CA LEU A 91 31.75 5.39 -23.94
C LEU A 91 32.29 6.57 -24.77
N ARG A 92 32.44 7.76 -24.16
CA ARG A 92 33.01 8.94 -24.83
C ARG A 92 34.51 8.80 -25.06
N GLU A 93 35.25 8.25 -24.10
CA GLU A 93 36.69 7.99 -24.23
C GLU A 93 36.99 6.92 -25.29
N GLY A 94 36.18 5.86 -25.34
CA GLY A 94 36.27 4.85 -26.39
C GLY A 94 36.05 5.43 -27.79
N LYS A 95 35.01 6.27 -27.97
CA LYS A 95 34.74 6.96 -29.24
C LYS A 95 35.89 7.89 -29.65
N ARG A 96 36.48 8.64 -28.70
CA ARG A 96 37.63 9.51 -28.97
C ARG A 96 38.87 8.74 -29.42
N ARG A 97 39.13 7.57 -28.82
CA ARG A 97 40.27 6.71 -29.20
C ARG A 97 40.09 6.07 -30.57
N LEU A 98 38.86 5.74 -30.96
CA LEU A 98 38.56 5.24 -32.30
C LEU A 98 38.72 6.32 -33.37
N LEU A 99 38.29 7.55 -33.08
CA LEU A 99 38.44 8.69 -33.99
C LEU A 99 39.88 9.18 -34.14
N ALA A 100 40.74 8.97 -33.14
CA ALA A 100 42.17 9.32 -33.21
C ALA A 100 43.04 8.27 -33.91
N ARG A 101 42.44 7.15 -34.36
CA ARG A 101 43.09 6.05 -35.08
C ARG A 101 42.71 5.98 -36.56
N ALA A 102 41.84 6.87 -37.02
CA ALA A 102 41.44 7.06 -38.42
C ALA A 102 42.15 8.29 -38.99
#